data_AF-A0A0L0F1C3-F1
#
_entry.id   AF-A0A0L0F1C3-F1
#
_cell.length_a   1.000
_cell.length_b   1.000
_cell.length_c   1.000
_cell.angle_alpha   90.00
_cell.angle_beta   90.00
_cell.angle_gamma   90.00
#
_symmetry.space_group_name_H-M   'P 1'
#
loop_
_entity.id
_entity.type
_entity.pdbx_description
1 polymer ?
#
loop_
_entity_poly.entity_id
_entity_poly.type
_entity_poly.pdbx_seq_one_letter_code
_entity_poly.pdbx_strand_id
1 'polypeptide(L)' 'DDTVGAILFDVGVSSMQLDVAERGFSHSRNGPLDMRMGPNDEVTAADLVNNLSEEELKTIIRKVR' A
#
# COMPACT_ATOMS: atom_id res chain seq x y z
N ASP A 1 -5.70 36.73 3.40
CA ASP A 1 -5.34 35.97 2.19
C ASP A 1 -4.55 34.72 2.59
N ASP A 2 -5.25 33.61 2.80
CA ASP A 2 -4.63 32.29 3.00
C ASP A 2 -4.33 31.66 1.64
N THR A 3 -3.37 32.23 0.91
CA THR A 3 -2.92 31.69 -0.38
C THR A 3 -1.61 30.94 -0.22
N VAL A 4 -1.60 29.69 -0.66
CA VAL A 4 -0.39 28.85 -0.69
C VAL A 4 0.32 29.08 -2.02
N GLY A 5 1.63 29.39 -1.98
CA GLY A 5 2.40 29.75 -3.18
C GLY A 5 2.76 28.58 -4.10
N ALA A 6 2.84 27.36 -3.56
CA ALA A 6 3.07 26.13 -4.32
C ALA A 6 2.72 24.90 -3.47
N ILE A 7 2.38 23.80 -4.15
CA ILE A 7 2.16 22.48 -3.54
C ILE A 7 2.96 21.45 -4.32
N LEU A 8 3.65 20.56 -3.62
CA LEU A 8 4.38 19.42 -4.18
C LEU A 8 3.85 18.13 -3.56
N PHE A 9 3.62 17.13 -4.39
CA PHE A 9 3.29 15.76 -3.97
C PHE A 9 4.36 14.81 -4.45
N ASP A 10 4.98 14.10 -3.52
CA ASP A 10 5.79 12.92 -3.82
C ASP A 10 4.94 11.69 -3.55
N VAL A 11 4.59 10.96 -4.62
CA VAL A 11 3.64 9.86 -4.58
C VAL A 11 4.39 8.55 -4.79
N GLY A 12 4.34 7.70 -3.78
CA GLY A 12 4.99 6.41 -3.81
C GLY A 12 5.13 5.83 -2.42
N VAL A 13 5.97 4.80 -2.32
CA VAL A 13 6.41 4.25 -1.03
C VAL A 13 7.75 4.85 -0.64
N SER A 14 7.90 5.15 0.65
CA SER A 14 9.18 5.54 1.22
C SER A 14 10.15 4.35 1.32
N SER A 15 11.45 4.63 1.37
CA SER A 15 12.47 3.60 1.61
C SER A 15 12.21 2.84 2.92
N MET A 16 11.79 3.53 3.98
CA MET A 16 11.44 2.91 5.27
C MET A 16 10.33 1.86 5.14
N GLN A 17 9.34 2.08 4.29
CA GLN A 17 8.26 1.12 4.04
C GLN A 17 8.77 -0.13 3.32
N LEU A 18 9.76 0.03 2.43
CA LEU A 18 10.40 -1.10 1.78
C LEU A 18 11.34 -1.82 2.76
N ASP A 19 12.12 -1.08 3.55
CA ASP A 19 13.23 -1.57 4.39
C ASP A 19 12.82 -2.27 5.67
N VAL A 20 11.69 -1.88 6.25
CA VAL A 20 11.12 -2.55 7.42
C VAL A 20 10.25 -3.71 6.94
N ALA A 21 10.73 -4.94 7.11
CA ALA A 21 10.07 -6.14 6.62
C ALA A 21 8.65 -6.30 7.17
N GLU A 22 8.42 -5.88 8.41
CA GLU A 22 7.13 -5.90 9.11
C GLU A 22 6.06 -5.04 8.42
N ARG A 23 6.45 -4.09 7.56
CA ARG A 23 5.51 -3.27 6.77
C ARG A 23 4.95 -4.00 5.55
N GLY A 24 5.56 -5.12 5.15
CA GLY A 24 5.00 -6.00 4.12
C GLY A 24 5.07 -5.48 2.68
N PHE A 25 5.77 -4.37 2.39
CA PHE A 25 5.89 -3.83 1.02
C PHE A 25 6.97 -4.52 0.17
N SER A 26 7.95 -5.17 0.82
CA SER A 26 9.03 -5.84 0.11
C SER A 26 8.60 -7.24 -0.33
N HIS A 27 8.88 -7.58 -1.60
CA HIS A 27 8.73 -8.95 -2.12
C HIS A 27 9.98 -9.81 -1.88
N SER A 28 11.13 -9.19 -1.57
CA SER A 28 12.42 -9.87 -1.40
C SER A 28 12.76 -10.16 0.07
N ARG A 29 12.12 -9.45 1.00
CA ARG A 29 12.24 -9.68 2.44
C ARG A 29 10.96 -10.32 2.97
N ASN A 30 11.10 -11.37 3.79
CA ASN A 30 9.97 -12.01 4.43
C ASN A 30 9.38 -11.12 5.53
N GLY A 31 8.05 -10.96 5.52
CA GLY A 31 7.28 -10.21 6.50
C GLY A 31 5.78 -10.51 6.36
N PRO A 32 4.93 -9.99 7.25
CA PRO A 32 3.48 -10.11 7.12
C PRO A 32 3.01 -9.38 5.86
N LEU A 33 1.95 -9.89 5.22
CA LEU A 33 1.33 -9.25 4.05
C LEU A 33 0.43 -8.08 4.51
N ASP A 34 1.06 -7.03 5.03
CA ASP A 34 0.38 -5.83 5.57
C ASP A 34 0.12 -4.79 4.47
N MET A 35 1.18 -4.11 3.99
CA MET A 35 1.14 -3.08 2.93
C MET A 35 0.27 -1.84 3.21
N ARG A 36 -0.23 -1.63 4.45
CA ARG A 36 -0.94 -0.39 4.80
C ARG A 36 0.02 0.80 4.78
N MET A 37 -0.43 1.92 4.24
CA MET A 37 0.37 3.14 4.18
C MET A 37 0.48 3.79 5.57
N GLY A 38 -0.65 3.88 6.28
CA GLY A 38 -0.72 4.35 7.65
C GLY A 38 -0.98 3.21 8.65
N PRO A 39 -0.51 3.33 9.90
CA PRO A 39 -0.78 2.33 10.94
C PRO A 39 -2.26 2.27 11.37
N ASN A 40 -3.05 3.29 11.01
CA ASN A 40 -4.46 3.40 11.37
C ASN A 40 -5.40 2.85 10.29
N ASP A 41 -4.87 2.41 9.14
CA ASP A 41 -5.69 1.78 8.11
C ASP A 41 -6.17 0.42 8.65
N GLU A 42 -7.43 0.07 8.42
CA GLU A 42 -8.02 -1.14 9.06
C GLU A 42 -7.76 -2.42 8.27
N VAL A 43 -7.55 -2.31 6.96
CA VAL A 43 -7.52 -3.44 6.04
C VAL A 43 -6.09 -3.71 5.57
N THR A 44 -5.59 -4.92 5.82
CA THR A 44 -4.29 -5.37 5.31
C THR A 44 -4.41 -5.97 3.92
N ALA A 45 -3.29 -6.08 3.19
CA ALA A 45 -3.24 -6.82 1.94
C ALA A 45 -3.60 -8.32 2.14
N ALA A 46 -3.26 -8.90 3.29
CA ALA A 46 -3.66 -10.26 3.66
C ALA A 46 -5.19 -10.39 3.73
N ASP A 47 -5.89 -9.40 4.31
CA ASP A 47 -7.35 -9.42 4.38
C ASP A 47 -7.96 -9.40 2.98
N LEU A 48 -7.40 -8.61 2.07
CA LEU A 48 -7.88 -8.52 0.70
C LEU A 48 -7.71 -9.84 -0.05
N VAL A 49 -6.51 -10.43 -0.07
CA VAL A 49 -6.26 -11.65 -0.86
C VAL A 49 -6.99 -12.87 -0.33
N ASN A 50 -7.31 -12.91 0.96
CA ASN A 50 -8.00 -14.04 1.58
C ASN A 50 -9.52 -13.92 1.51
N ASN A 51 -10.09 -12.71 1.40
CA ASN A 51 -11.53 -12.49 1.50
C ASN A 51 -12.20 -11.96 0.23
N LEU A 52 -11.46 -11.32 -0.68
CA LEU A 52 -12.04 -10.87 -1.95
C LEU A 52 -12.30 -12.04 -2.90
N SER A 53 -13.33 -11.89 -3.72
CA SER A 53 -13.59 -12.82 -4.81
C SER A 53 -12.50 -12.76 -5.89
N GLU A 54 -12.42 -13.82 -6.68
CA GLU A 54 -11.49 -13.90 -7.82
C GLU A 54 -11.69 -12.73 -8.80
N GLU A 55 -12.93 -12.37 -9.12
CA GLU A 55 -13.22 -11.27 -10.05
C GLU A 55 -12.84 -9.89 -9.49
N GLU A 56 -12.95 -9.70 -8.17
CA GLU A 56 -12.48 -8.48 -7.50
C GLU A 56 -10.95 -8.37 -7.56
N LEU A 57 -10.23 -9.44 -7.20
CA LEU A 57 -8.76 -9.48 -7.27
C LEU A 57 -8.26 -9.26 -8.69
N LYS A 58 -8.87 -9.92 -9.67
CA LYS A 58 -8.58 -9.76 -11.09
C LYS A 58 -8.81 -8.32 -11.57
N THR A 59 -9.85 -7.66 -11.07
CA THR A 59 -10.10 -6.25 -11.36
C THR A 59 -8.98 -5.36 -10.80
N ILE A 60 -8.59 -5.55 -9.53
CA ILE A 60 -7.51 -4.79 -8.90
C ILE A 60 -6.20 -4.97 -9.67
N ILE A 61 -5.78 -6.21 -9.91
CA ILE A 61 -4.51 -6.52 -10.58
C ILE A 61 -4.48 -5.98 -12.02
N ARG A 62 -5.59 -6.05 -12.75
CA ARG A 62 -5.68 -5.50 -14.11
C ARG A 62 -5.66 -3.98 -14.14
N LYS A 63 -6.31 -3.32 -13.19
CA LYS A 63 -6.45 -1.85 -13.15
C LYS A 63 -5.14 -1.14 -12.80
N VAL A 64 -4.25 -1.82 -12.06
CA VAL A 64 -2.96 -1.28 -11.61
C VAL A 64 -1.84 -1.53 -12.64
N ARG A 65 -2.13 -2.27 -13.72
CA ARG A 65 -1.20 -2.47 -14.85
C ARG A 65 -1.33 -1.35 -15.88
#